data_AF-A0A352BRF7-F1
#
_entry.id   AF-A0A352BRF7-F1
#
_cell.length_a   1.000
_cell.length_b   1.000
_cell.length_c   1.000
_cell.angle_alpha   90.00
_cell.angle_beta   90.00
_cell.angle_gamma   90.00
#
_symmetry.space_group_name_H-M   'P 1'
#
loop_
_entity.id
_entity.type
_entity.pdbx_description
1 polymer ?
#
loop_
_entity_poly.entity_id
_entity_poly.type
_entity_poly.pdbx_seq_one_letter_code
_entity_poly.pdbx_strand_id
1 'polypeptide(L)'
;SLYAKEIFVFSPKGDLYSLAKGATALDFAFHVHTQIGSHTRGAKVNGKLVPLSFELSSGDQVEIITSEKTKPTANWLNYAITGRAISKIKASLKEEQKQMAEEGKREMQRKVL
;
A
#
# COMPACT_ATOMS: atom_id res chain seq x y z
N SER A 1 -27.08 -4.86 17.66
CA SER A 1 -26.11 -5.91 17.31
C SER A 1 -26.21 -6.15 15.81
N LEU A 2 -25.41 -5.46 14.99
CA LEU A 2 -25.45 -5.57 13.52
C LEU A 2 -24.28 -4.79 12.90
N TYR A 3 -23.28 -5.50 12.35
CA TYR A 3 -22.15 -4.98 11.54
C TYR A 3 -21.25 -3.92 12.17
N ALA A 4 -20.17 -4.35 12.84
CA ALA A 4 -19.02 -3.47 13.09
C ALA A 4 -18.51 -2.95 11.74
N LYS A 5 -18.55 -1.63 11.52
CA LYS A 5 -18.03 -0.96 10.32
C LYS A 5 -16.51 -0.86 10.32
N GLU A 6 -15.91 -1.11 11.47
CA GLU A 6 -14.48 -1.03 11.70
C GLU A 6 -13.96 -2.33 12.30
N ILE A 7 -12.69 -2.61 12.03
CA ILE A 7 -11.90 -3.69 12.61
C ILE A 7 -10.74 -3.08 13.39
N PHE A 8 -10.26 -3.78 14.40
CA PHE A 8 -9.10 -3.37 15.19
C PHE A 8 -7.95 -4.34 14.98
N VAL A 9 -6.79 -3.85 14.56
CA VAL A 9 -5.60 -4.67 14.29
C VAL A 9 -4.42 -4.17 15.11
N PHE A 10 -3.44 -5.04 15.32
CA PHE A 10 -2.27 -4.76 16.15
C PHE A 10 -1.00 -4.67 15.30
N SER A 11 -0.09 -3.74 15.64
CA SER A 11 1.28 -3.80 15.15
C SER A 11 2.08 -4.89 15.88
N PRO A 12 3.28 -5.26 15.39
CA PRO A 12 4.17 -6.18 16.11
C PRO A 12 4.58 -5.64 17.49
N LYS A 13 4.52 -4.31 17.69
CA LYS A 13 4.83 -3.63 18.95
C LYS A 13 3.65 -3.57 19.92
N GLY A 14 2.46 -4.02 19.49
CA GLY A 14 1.24 -3.99 20.29
C GLY A 14 0.41 -2.72 20.12
N ASP A 15 0.76 -1.83 19.19
CA ASP A 15 -0.04 -0.63 18.92
C ASP A 15 -1.38 -1.03 18.27
N LEU A 16 -2.48 -0.44 18.74
CA LEU A 16 -3.82 -0.70 18.22
C LEU A 16 -4.19 0.29 17.11
N TYR A 17 -4.66 -0.22 15.97
CA TYR A 17 -5.14 0.57 14.84
C TYR A 17 -6.59 0.22 14.51
N SER A 18 -7.41 1.23 14.22
CA SER A 18 -8.75 1.04 13.64
C SER A 18 -8.72 1.20 12.13
N LEU A 19 -9.32 0.25 11.42
CA LEU A 19 -9.47 0.26 9.97
C LEU A 19 -10.93 0.04 9.59
N ALA A 20 -11.32 0.47 8.40
CA ALA A 20 -12.62 0.10 7.84
C ALA A 20 -12.69 -1.43 7.67
N LYS A 21 -13.87 -2.00 7.92
CA LYS A 21 -14.12 -3.42 7.61
C LYS A 21 -13.87 -3.67 6.12
N GLY A 22 -13.18 -4.77 5.82
CA GLY A 22 -12.74 -5.08 4.46
C GLY A 22 -11.34 -4.56 4.13
N ALA A 23 -10.71 -3.74 4.98
CA ALA A 23 -9.36 -3.24 4.72
C ALA A 23 -8.36 -4.39 4.55
N THR A 24 -7.47 -4.24 3.57
CA THR A 24 -6.43 -5.24 3.31
C THR A 24 -5.12 -4.94 4.03
N ALA A 25 -4.19 -5.89 4.00
CA ALA A 25 -2.82 -5.67 4.45
C ALA A 25 -2.16 -4.45 3.77
N LEU A 26 -2.48 -4.20 2.49
CA LEU A 26 -2.01 -3.00 1.79
C LEU A 26 -2.60 -1.71 2.37
N ASP A 27 -3.90 -1.72 2.67
CA ASP A 27 -4.56 -0.57 3.30
C ASP A 27 -3.94 -0.26 4.66
N PHE A 28 -3.65 -1.28 5.46
CA PHE A 28 -2.94 -1.12 6.74
C PHE A 28 -1.56 -0.49 6.54
N ALA A 29 -0.78 -0.94 5.55
CA ALA A 29 0.54 -0.37 5.26
C ALA A 29 0.48 1.14 4.98
N PHE A 30 -0.50 1.58 4.17
CA PHE A 30 -0.73 3.01 3.90
C PHE A 30 -1.35 3.77 5.08
N HIS A 31 -2.08 3.08 5.95
CA HIS A 31 -2.63 3.66 7.18
C HIS A 31 -1.52 4.00 8.17
N VAL A 32 -0.59 3.06 8.41
CA VAL A 32 0.57 3.24 9.30
C VAL A 32 1.44 4.39 8.80
N HIS A 33 1.91 4.33 7.55
CA HIS A 33 2.66 5.44 6.97
C HIS A 33 2.72 5.34 5.44
N THR A 34 2.65 6.48 4.74
CA THR A 34 2.72 6.49 3.27
C THR A 34 4.03 5.86 2.75
N GLN A 35 5.17 6.13 3.41
CA GLN A 35 6.47 5.53 3.04
C GLN A 35 6.44 4.01 3.16
N ILE A 36 5.80 3.47 4.20
CA ILE A 36 5.68 2.03 4.42
C ILE A 36 4.80 1.43 3.33
N GLY A 37 3.60 2.00 3.13
CA GLY A 37 2.70 1.60 2.05
C GLY A 37 3.39 1.59 0.68
N SER A 38 4.10 2.66 0.32
CA SER A 38 4.77 2.76 -0.99
C SER A 38 5.87 1.73 -1.22
N HIS A 39 6.56 1.30 -0.17
CA HIS A 39 7.68 0.35 -0.27
C HIS A 39 7.29 -1.06 0.19
N THR A 40 6.01 -1.35 0.37
CA THR A 40 5.54 -2.63 0.87
C THR A 40 5.66 -3.73 -0.19
N ARG A 41 6.34 -4.84 0.14
CA ARG A 41 6.48 -6.01 -0.73
C ARG A 41 5.62 -7.20 -0.29
N GLY A 42 5.20 -7.22 0.97
CA GLY A 42 4.39 -8.30 1.54
C GLY A 42 3.96 -7.97 2.96
N ALA A 43 3.17 -8.86 3.56
CA ALA A 43 2.79 -8.76 4.96
C ALA A 43 2.85 -10.13 5.63
N LYS A 44 3.00 -10.13 6.95
CA LYS A 44 2.65 -11.29 7.77
C LYS A 44 1.47 -10.93 8.65
N VAL A 45 0.53 -11.85 8.75
CA VAL A 45 -0.60 -11.76 9.66
C VAL A 45 -0.49 -12.93 10.64
N ASN A 46 -0.44 -12.63 11.94
CA ASN A 46 -0.27 -13.61 13.01
C ASN A 46 0.94 -14.55 12.75
N GLY A 47 2.06 -13.96 12.30
CA GLY A 47 3.30 -14.67 12.00
C GLY A 47 3.35 -15.41 10.65
N LYS A 48 2.25 -15.46 9.87
CA LYS A 48 2.18 -16.16 8.58
C LYS A 48 2.24 -15.18 7.41
N LEU A 49 3.04 -15.49 6.38
CA LEU A 49 3.10 -14.68 5.15
C LEU A 49 1.75 -14.70 4.43
N VAL A 50 1.25 -13.52 4.05
CA VAL A 50 0.00 -13.33 3.31
C VAL A 50 0.19 -12.37 2.14
N PRO A 51 -0.63 -12.46 1.08
CA PRO A 51 -0.62 -11.48 0.00
C PRO A 51 -1.09 -10.10 0.49
N LEU A 52 -0.73 -9.04 -0.24
CA LEU A 52 -1.14 -7.67 0.08
C LEU A 52 -2.65 -7.44 -0.02
N SER A 53 -3.34 -8.26 -0.81
CA SER A 53 -4.80 -8.26 -0.96
C SER A 53 -5.54 -8.99 0.17
N PHE A 54 -4.82 -9.56 1.15
CA PHE A 54 -5.44 -10.26 2.26
C PHE A 54 -6.31 -9.30 3.09
N GLU A 55 -7.60 -9.60 3.22
CA GLU A 55 -8.55 -8.86 4.05
C GLU A 55 -8.28 -9.13 5.54
N LEU A 56 -8.11 -8.07 6.32
CA LEU A 56 -7.78 -8.15 7.74
C LEU A 56 -9.05 -8.36 8.58
N SER A 57 -8.88 -9.07 9.69
CA SER A 57 -9.92 -9.29 10.70
C SER A 57 -9.56 -8.62 12.02
N SER A 58 -10.58 -8.30 12.82
CA SER A 58 -10.34 -7.71 14.14
C SER A 58 -9.59 -8.71 15.03
N GLY A 59 -8.52 -8.24 15.68
CA GLY A 59 -7.63 -9.07 16.50
C GLY A 59 -6.33 -9.48 15.79
N ASP A 60 -6.22 -9.29 14.47
CA ASP A 60 -5.02 -9.66 13.73
C ASP A 60 -3.81 -8.82 14.14
N GLN A 61 -2.67 -9.47 14.33
CA GLN A 61 -1.37 -8.83 14.43
C GLN A 61 -0.72 -8.78 13.04
N VAL A 62 -0.40 -7.58 12.57
CA VAL A 62 0.04 -7.34 11.19
C VAL A 62 1.45 -6.77 11.15
N GLU A 63 2.38 -7.49 10.52
CA GLU A 63 3.75 -7.06 10.24
C GLU A 63 3.86 -6.73 8.74
N ILE A 64 4.26 -5.50 8.42
CA ILE A 64 4.49 -5.09 7.03
C ILE A 64 5.96 -5.28 6.66
N ILE A 65 6.20 -5.93 5.52
CA ILE A 65 7.53 -6.17 4.98
C ILE A 65 7.78 -5.14 3.87
N THR A 66 8.80 -4.30 4.05
CA THR A 66 9.17 -3.24 3.10
C THR A 66 10.47 -3.57 2.34
N SER A 67 10.65 -2.93 1.19
CA SER A 67 11.89 -2.96 0.42
C SER A 67 12.01 -1.69 -0.43
N GLU A 68 13.21 -1.08 -0.44
CA GLU A 68 13.49 0.17 -1.15
C GLU A 68 13.23 0.10 -2.66
N LYS A 69 13.34 -1.09 -3.27
CA LYS A 69 13.10 -1.30 -4.69
C LYS A 69 11.62 -1.39 -5.05
N THR A 70 10.75 -1.54 -4.05
CA THR A 70 9.31 -1.73 -4.29
C THR A 70 8.65 -0.38 -4.45
N LYS A 71 7.78 -0.27 -5.47
CA LYS A 71 6.97 0.91 -5.75
C LYS A 71 5.52 0.50 -5.98
N PRO A 72 4.55 1.40 -5.76
CA PRO A 72 3.16 1.14 -6.10
C PRO A 72 3.01 0.80 -7.59
N THR A 73 2.24 -0.24 -7.88
CA THR A 73 1.91 -0.66 -9.25
C THR A 73 0.42 -0.49 -9.53
N ALA A 74 0.02 -0.45 -10.79
CA ALA A 74 -1.40 -0.36 -11.16
C ALA A 74 -2.25 -1.49 -10.55
N ASN A 75 -1.68 -2.69 -10.41
CA ASN A 75 -2.38 -3.85 -9.85
C ASN A 75 -2.78 -3.64 -8.37
N TRP A 76 -2.08 -2.78 -7.63
CA TRP A 76 -2.41 -2.48 -6.24
C TRP A 76 -3.75 -1.75 -6.09
N LEU A 77 -4.26 -1.12 -7.14
CA LEU A 77 -5.61 -0.54 -7.16
C LEU A 77 -6.71 -1.59 -7.03
N ASN A 78 -6.41 -2.86 -7.36
CA ASN A 78 -7.33 -3.98 -7.17
C ASN A 78 -7.31 -4.54 -5.74
N TYR A 79 -6.32 -4.14 -4.93
CA TYR A 79 -6.10 -4.65 -3.58
C TYR A 79 -6.50 -3.62 -2.52
N ALA A 80 -6.23 -2.34 -2.79
CA ALA A 80 -6.54 -1.25 -1.87
C ALA A 80 -8.03 -0.94 -1.92
N ILE A 81 -8.67 -0.92 -0.75
CA ILE A 81 -10.09 -0.59 -0.61
C ILE A 81 -10.25 0.83 -0.07
N THR A 82 -9.30 1.31 0.74
CA THR A 82 -9.42 2.63 1.38
C THR A 82 -9.09 3.75 0.40
N GLY A 83 -9.88 4.83 0.45
CA GLY A 83 -9.65 6.01 -0.39
C GLY A 83 -8.27 6.63 -0.20
N ARG A 84 -7.70 6.53 1.00
CA ARG A 84 -6.33 6.98 1.30
C ARG A 84 -5.30 6.20 0.51
N ALA A 85 -5.34 4.87 0.58
CA ALA A 85 -4.41 4.00 -0.14
C ALA A 85 -4.55 4.20 -1.67
N ILE A 86 -5.79 4.17 -2.18
CA ILE A 86 -6.07 4.39 -3.61
C ILE A 86 -5.52 5.73 -4.10
N SER A 87 -5.73 6.81 -3.34
CA SER A 87 -5.25 8.16 -3.70
C SER A 87 -3.71 8.20 -3.77
N LYS A 88 -3.02 7.61 -2.79
CA LYS A 88 -1.55 7.56 -2.77
C LYS A 88 -0.97 6.71 -3.89
N ILE A 89 -1.59 5.56 -4.19
CA ILE A 89 -1.19 4.70 -5.32
C ILE A 89 -1.33 5.47 -6.65
N LYS A 90 -2.50 6.08 -6.90
CA LYS A 90 -2.74 6.88 -8.12
C LYS A 90 -1.75 8.05 -8.26
N ALA A 91 -1.45 8.74 -7.16
CA ALA A 91 -0.47 9.82 -7.17
C ALA A 91 0.93 9.33 -7.55
N SER A 92 1.35 8.18 -7.01
CA SER A 92 2.65 7.57 -7.34
C SER A 92 2.73 7.18 -8.82
N LEU A 93 1.69 6.55 -9.36
CA LEU A 93 1.66 6.14 -10.77
C LEU A 93 1.70 7.35 -11.72
N LYS A 94 1.00 8.43 -11.36
CA LYS A 94 1.00 9.67 -12.16
C LYS A 94 2.38 10.33 -12.16
N GLU A 95 3.06 10.33 -11.02
CA GLU A 95 4.41 10.89 -10.91
C GLU A 95 5.43 10.07 -11.71
N GLU A 96 5.34 8.73 -11.65
CA GLU A 96 6.19 7.85 -12.46
C GLU A 96 5.98 8.07 -13.96
N GLN A 97 4.72 8.16 -14.42
CA GLN A 97 4.42 8.48 -15.82
C GLN A 97 4.99 9.83 -16.25
N LYS A 98 4.90 10.85 -15.39
CA LYS A 98 5.48 12.17 -15.66
C LYS A 98 7.00 12.10 -15.79
N GLN A 99 7.66 11.36 -14.90
CA GLN A 99 9.12 11.18 -14.93
C GLN A 99 9.58 10.49 -16.22
N MET A 100 8.90 9.41 -16.62
CA MET A 100 9.19 8.71 -17.87
C MET A 100 9.01 9.60 -19.11
N ALA A 101 7.95 10.43 -19.13
CA ALA A 101 7.71 11.35 -20.25
C ALA A 101 8.79 12.44 -20.35
N GLU A 102 9.24 12.98 -19.23
CA GLU A 102 10.32 13.97 -19.18
C GLU A 102 11.66 13.37 -19.59
N GLU A 103 11.95 12.14 -19.16
CA GLU A 103 13.16 11.40 -19.56
C GLU A 103 13.18 11.12 -21.07
N GLY A 104 12.06 10.63 -21.63
CA GLY A 104 11.94 10.41 -23.07
C GLY A 104 12.13 11.68 -23.91
N LYS A 105 11.61 12.83 -23.45
CA LYS A 105 11.86 14.13 -24.11
C LYS A 105 13.35 14.50 -24.08
N ARG A 106 14.02 14.32 -22.94
CA ARG A 106 15.46 14.62 -22.80
C ARG A 106 16.32 13.74 -23.69
N GLU A 107 15.99 12.46 -23.80
CA GLU A 107 16.69 11.55 -24.71
C GLU A 107 16.50 11.93 -26.18
N MET A 108 15.29 12.32 -26.57
CA MET A 108 15.02 12.80 -27.93
C MET A 108 15.84 14.05 -28.25
N GLN A 109 15.89 15.03 -27.33
CA GLN A 109 16.69 16.24 -27.50
C GLN A 109 18.19 15.96 -27.66
N ARG A 110 18.72 14.97 -26.92
CA ARG A 110 20.15 14.58 -27.03
C ARG A 110 20.50 13.94 -28.36
N LYS A 111 19.56 13.27 -29.04
CA LYS A 111 19.78 12.58 -30.33
C LYS A 111 19.64 13.49 -31.55
N VAL A 112 19.16 14.73 -31.37
CA VAL A 112 18.94 15.71 -32.44
C VAL A 112 20.10 16.74 -32.52
N LEU A 113 21.07 16.63 -31.61
CA LEU A 113 22.36 17.32 -31.63
C LEU A 113 23.45 16.37 -32.13
#